data_AF-A0A8K0G6F7-F1
#
_entry.id   AF-A0A8K0G6F7-F1
#
_cell.length_a   1.000
_cell.length_b   1.000
_cell.length_c   1.000
_cell.angle_alpha   90.00
_cell.angle_beta   90.00
_cell.angle_gamma   90.00
#
_symmetry.space_group_name_H-M   'P 1'
#
loop_
_entity.id
_entity.type
_entity.pdbx_description
1 polymer ?
#
loop_
_entity_poly.entity_id
_entity_poly.type
_entity_poly.pdbx_seq_one_letter_code
_entity_poly.pdbx_strand_id
1 'polypeptide(L)'
;MKATIQNEVVESDSSDHSDKPEDNFSLWNDHHKLVHKSWKTAKSDDAIFDELSIYLRSPVGRLNENPLEIWNDLKIQLPKLHTIAYKYLTMVGTSVPSERLFSKAAQIVNQQRNRLKGKRLNKLLFLQSLPKAHWV
;
A
#
# COMPACT_ATOMS: atom_id res chain seq x y z
N MET A 1 -52.69 12.93 36.24
CA MET A 1 -52.57 11.52 35.83
C MET A 1 -51.32 11.40 34.98
N LYS A 2 -50.25 10.67 35.26
CA LYS A 2 -49.74 9.80 36.34
C LYS A 2 -48.23 10.17 36.41
N ALA A 3 -47.64 10.45 37.58
CA ALA A 3 -46.82 9.52 38.38
C ALA A 3 -45.86 8.64 37.54
N THR A 4 -44.60 8.35 37.83
CA THR A 4 -43.61 8.59 38.89
C THR A 4 -42.40 7.77 38.39
N ILE A 5 -41.16 8.24 38.50
CA ILE A 5 -39.99 7.33 38.49
C ILE A 5 -39.12 7.68 39.69
N GLN A 6 -39.24 6.84 40.72
CA GLN A 6 -38.21 6.57 41.73
C GLN A 6 -37.68 5.17 41.44
N ASN A 7 -36.38 4.97 41.68
CA ASN A 7 -35.63 3.75 42.01
C ASN A 7 -34.24 3.81 41.34
N GLU A 8 -33.15 3.35 41.92
CA GLU A 8 -32.76 2.89 43.27
C GLU A 8 -31.24 2.68 43.16
N VAL A 9 -30.53 2.80 44.27
CA VAL A 9 -29.09 2.54 44.42
C VAL A 9 -28.85 1.03 44.43
N VAL A 10 -27.88 0.50 43.66
CA VAL A 10 -27.19 -0.78 43.97
C VAL A 10 -25.74 -0.78 43.47
N GLU A 11 -24.82 -0.85 44.45
CA GLU A 11 -23.52 -1.58 44.54
C GLU A 11 -22.66 -1.72 43.25
N SER A 12 -21.48 -1.10 43.15
CA SER A 12 -20.20 -1.61 43.68
C SER A 12 -20.01 -3.12 43.50
N ASP A 13 -19.56 -3.53 42.31
CA ASP A 13 -18.76 -4.76 42.17
C ASP A 13 -17.42 -4.45 41.53
N SER A 14 -16.39 -4.75 42.33
CA SER A 14 -14.99 -4.64 42.01
C SER A 14 -14.62 -5.79 41.09
N SER A 15 -14.55 -5.54 39.78
CA SER A 15 -13.76 -6.40 38.91
C SER A 15 -12.36 -5.82 38.79
N ASP A 16 -11.49 -6.32 39.68
CA ASP A 16 -10.04 -6.26 39.57
C ASP A 16 -9.63 -7.00 38.28
N HIS A 17 -9.79 -6.34 37.13
CA HIS A 17 -9.14 -6.79 35.91
C HIS A 17 -7.69 -6.35 36.02
N SER A 18 -6.89 -7.20 36.65
CA SER A 18 -5.44 -7.15 36.56
C SER A 18 -5.04 -6.81 35.11
N ASP A 19 -4.47 -5.61 34.93
CA ASP A 19 -3.77 -5.18 33.74
C ASP A 19 -2.57 -6.10 33.57
N LYS A 20 -2.80 -7.28 33.00
CA LYS A 20 -1.74 -8.02 32.35
C LYS A 20 -1.36 -7.18 31.14
N PRO A 21 -0.10 -6.79 30.94
CA PRO A 21 0.29 -6.18 29.68
C PRO A 21 -0.07 -7.22 28.64
N GLU A 22 -1.07 -6.92 27.80
CA GLU A 22 -1.32 -7.73 26.62
C GLU A 22 0.02 -7.78 25.92
N ASP A 23 0.62 -8.96 25.90
CA ASP A 23 1.84 -9.24 25.18
C ASP A 23 1.46 -9.05 23.72
N ASN A 24 1.60 -7.80 23.27
CA ASN A 24 0.92 -7.25 22.11
C ASN A 24 1.62 -7.85 20.90
N PHE A 25 1.20 -9.08 20.55
CA PHE A 25 1.87 -9.92 19.58
C PHE A 25 1.86 -9.21 18.23
N SER A 26 2.99 -8.59 17.91
CA SER A 26 3.19 -7.91 16.65
C SER A 26 4.10 -8.76 15.80
N LEU A 27 3.49 -9.46 14.84
CA LEU A 27 4.18 -10.19 13.78
C LEU A 27 5.31 -9.35 13.15
N TRP A 28 5.04 -8.05 12.97
CA TRP A 28 6.00 -7.12 12.40
C TRP A 28 7.16 -6.82 13.35
N ASN A 29 6.94 -6.74 14.66
CA ASN A 29 8.03 -6.55 15.62
C ASN A 29 9.00 -7.73 15.58
N ASP A 30 8.49 -8.96 15.50
CA ASP A 30 9.33 -10.14 15.41
C ASP A 30 10.02 -10.25 14.04
N HIS A 31 9.34 -9.89 12.95
CA HIS A 31 9.96 -9.73 11.64
C HIS A 31 11.14 -8.75 11.66
N HIS A 32 10.97 -7.56 12.25
CA HIS A 32 12.06 -6.58 12.34
C HIS A 32 13.25 -7.13 13.14
N LYS A 33 13.00 -7.81 14.27
CA LYS A 33 14.07 -8.46 15.05
C LYS A 33 14.82 -9.51 14.22
N LEU A 34 14.10 -10.34 13.46
CA LEU A 34 14.68 -11.39 12.62
C LEU A 34 15.51 -10.82 11.47
N VAL A 35 15.00 -9.80 10.78
CA VAL A 35 15.70 -9.09 9.70
C VAL A 35 16.98 -8.41 10.20
N HIS A 36 16.92 -7.76 11.36
CA HIS A 36 18.11 -7.14 11.98
C HIS A 36 19.18 -8.16 12.40
N LYS A 37 18.80 -9.42 12.64
CA LYS A 37 19.73 -10.51 12.96
C LYS A 37 20.32 -11.17 11.70
N SER A 38 19.50 -11.35 10.66
CA SER A 38 19.91 -12.04 9.42
C SER A 38 20.86 -11.21 8.57
N TRP A 39 20.63 -9.89 8.42
CA TRP A 39 21.48 -9.05 7.56
C TRP A 39 22.94 -8.96 8.05
N LYS A 40 23.17 -9.08 9.36
CA LYS A 40 24.53 -9.12 9.96
C LYS A 40 25.29 -10.42 9.67
N THR A 41 24.58 -11.47 9.28
CA THR A 41 25.14 -12.83 9.12
C THR A 41 25.30 -13.22 7.64
N ALA A 42 24.75 -12.42 6.71
CA ALA A 42 24.78 -12.71 5.28
C ALA A 42 26.19 -12.50 4.69
N LYS A 43 26.98 -13.57 4.60
CA LYS A 43 28.15 -13.67 3.71
C LYS A 43 27.67 -14.23 2.37
N SER A 44 27.88 -13.48 1.28
CA SER A 44 27.56 -13.93 -0.08
C SER A 44 28.81 -14.46 -0.77
N ASP A 45 28.65 -15.53 -1.55
CA ASP A 45 29.63 -15.99 -2.54
C ASP A 45 29.95 -14.84 -3.51
N ASP A 46 31.25 -14.62 -3.77
CA ASP A 46 31.81 -13.52 -4.58
C ASP A 46 31.37 -13.52 -6.07
N ALA A 47 30.49 -14.44 -6.48
CA ALA A 47 30.07 -14.62 -7.87
C ALA A 47 28.75 -13.92 -8.24
N ILE A 48 28.01 -13.37 -7.26
CA ILE A 48 26.73 -12.72 -7.50
C ILE A 48 26.96 -11.22 -7.74
N PHE A 49 26.59 -10.74 -8.94
CA PHE A 49 26.62 -9.35 -9.42
C PHE A 49 26.81 -8.29 -8.31
N ASP A 50 27.86 -7.46 -8.42
CA ASP A 50 28.24 -6.45 -7.42
C ASP A 50 27.04 -5.65 -6.87
N GLU A 51 26.13 -5.20 -7.73
CA GLU A 51 24.91 -4.46 -7.32
C GLU A 51 23.95 -5.29 -6.47
N LEU A 52 23.77 -6.58 -6.79
CA LEU A 52 22.87 -7.46 -6.07
C LEU A 52 23.43 -7.86 -4.71
N SER A 53 24.75 -8.09 -4.64
CA SER A 53 25.45 -8.31 -3.38
C SER A 53 25.37 -7.10 -2.45
N ILE A 54 25.49 -5.89 -2.99
CA ILE A 54 25.30 -4.65 -2.23
C ILE A 54 23.85 -4.54 -1.73
N TYR A 55 22.85 -4.76 -2.59
CA TYR A 55 21.44 -4.70 -2.20
C TYR A 55 21.08 -5.71 -1.10
N LEU A 56 21.54 -6.97 -1.21
CA LEU A 56 21.26 -8.01 -0.21
C LEU A 56 21.91 -7.72 1.16
N ARG A 57 22.96 -6.90 1.19
CA ARG A 57 23.62 -6.44 2.42
C ARG A 57 23.09 -5.10 2.91
N SER A 58 22.24 -4.41 2.14
CA SER A 58 21.64 -3.15 2.57
C SER A 58 20.57 -3.39 3.64
N PRO A 59 20.36 -2.42 4.55
CA PRO A 59 19.27 -2.51 5.51
C PRO A 59 17.92 -2.53 4.79
N VAL A 60 16.96 -3.28 5.34
CA VAL A 60 15.59 -3.32 4.83
C VAL A 60 14.92 -1.97 5.09
N GLY A 61 14.29 -1.40 4.06
CA GLY A 61 13.52 -0.17 4.16
C GLY A 61 12.33 -0.29 5.11
N ARG A 62 11.79 0.85 5.56
CA ARG A 62 10.65 0.81 6.49
C ARG A 62 9.37 0.43 5.76
N LEU A 63 8.45 -0.27 6.45
CA LEU A 63 7.17 -0.68 5.88
C LEU A 63 6.27 0.48 5.43
N ASN A 64 6.46 1.66 6.01
CA ASN A 64 5.65 2.85 5.70
C ASN A 64 6.26 3.75 4.61
N GLU A 65 7.41 3.38 4.05
CA GLU A 65 8.08 4.15 3.01
C GLU A 65 7.61 3.73 1.62
N ASN A 66 7.61 4.67 0.67
CA ASN A 66 7.25 4.38 -0.70
C ASN A 66 8.38 3.62 -1.39
N PRO A 67 8.15 2.38 -1.89
CA PRO A 67 9.20 1.59 -2.52
C PRO A 67 9.78 2.29 -3.75
N LEU A 68 8.99 3.06 -4.51
CA LEU A 68 9.50 3.77 -5.68
C LEU A 68 10.48 4.89 -5.32
N GLU A 69 10.30 5.54 -4.17
CA GLU A 69 11.21 6.56 -3.66
C GLU A 69 12.52 5.94 -3.20
N ILE A 70 12.46 4.83 -2.45
CA ILE A 70 13.65 4.07 -2.01
C ILE A 70 14.50 3.67 -3.22
N TRP A 71 13.87 3.12 -4.26
CA TRP A 71 14.60 2.72 -5.46
C TRP A 71 15.16 3.92 -6.23
N ASN A 72 14.46 5.06 -6.23
CA ASN A 72 14.95 6.28 -6.85
C ASN A 72 16.20 6.83 -6.13
N ASP A 73 16.26 6.75 -4.81
CA ASP A 73 17.45 7.13 -4.03
C ASP A 73 18.64 6.19 -4.29
N LEU A 74 18.35 4.89 -4.46
CA LEU A 74 19.36 3.87 -4.80
C LEU A 74 19.83 3.92 -6.25
N LYS A 75 19.23 4.76 -7.11
CA LYS A 75 19.52 4.80 -8.55
C LYS A 75 20.99 5.05 -8.89
N ILE A 76 21.68 5.87 -8.10
CA ILE A 76 23.10 6.19 -8.32
C ILE A 76 23.99 5.00 -7.94
N GLN A 77 23.64 4.31 -6.85
CA GLN A 77 24.43 3.21 -6.30
C GLN A 77 24.16 1.88 -7.03
N LEU A 78 22.93 1.66 -7.52
CA LEU A 78 22.43 0.41 -8.09
C LEU A 78 21.67 0.65 -9.41
N PRO A 79 22.31 1.20 -10.46
CA PRO A 79 21.62 1.65 -11.66
C PRO A 79 20.95 0.53 -12.46
N LYS A 80 21.57 -0.67 -12.53
CA LYS A 80 20.97 -1.81 -13.26
C LYS A 80 19.81 -2.37 -12.47
N LEU A 81 19.99 -2.53 -11.15
CA LEU A 81 18.94 -3.07 -10.29
C LEU A 81 17.74 -2.12 -10.16
N HIS A 82 17.97 -0.80 -10.08
CA HIS A 82 16.93 0.22 -10.13
C HIS A 82 16.04 0.05 -11.37
N THR A 83 16.64 -0.14 -12.55
CA THR A 83 15.89 -0.29 -13.80
C THR A 83 14.96 -1.51 -13.77
N ILE A 84 15.44 -2.62 -13.20
CA ILE A 84 14.67 -3.84 -13.03
C ILE A 84 13.56 -3.63 -11.99
N ALA A 85 13.91 -3.11 -10.81
CA ALA A 85 12.97 -2.89 -9.72
C ALA A 85 11.84 -1.95 -10.14
N TYR A 86 12.15 -0.84 -10.80
CA TYR A 86 11.16 0.13 -11.24
C TYR A 86 10.18 -0.46 -12.26
N LYS A 87 10.67 -1.31 -13.18
CA LYS A 87 9.82 -2.02 -14.15
C LYS A 87 8.80 -2.93 -13.47
N TYR A 88 9.21 -3.67 -12.43
CA TYR A 88 8.33 -4.62 -11.76
C TYR A 88 7.43 -3.97 -10.70
N LEU A 89 7.92 -2.94 -9.99
CA LEU A 89 7.13 -2.22 -8.99
C LEU A 89 6.00 -1.38 -9.60
N THR A 90 6.16 -0.92 -10.83
CA THR A 90 5.12 -0.18 -11.55
C THR A 90 4.10 -1.10 -12.25
N MET A 91 4.35 -2.40 -12.26
CA MET A 91 3.44 -3.37 -12.85
C MET A 91 2.23 -3.59 -11.93
N VAL A 92 1.04 -3.40 -12.48
CA VAL A 92 -0.21 -3.71 -11.78
C VAL A 92 -0.41 -5.22 -11.75
N GLY A 93 -0.45 -5.82 -10.57
CA GLY A 93 -0.65 -7.26 -10.40
C GLY A 93 -2.10 -7.76 -10.57
N THR A 94 -3.06 -6.87 -10.79
CA THR A 94 -4.49 -7.19 -10.85
C THR A 94 -5.19 -6.56 -12.06
N SER A 95 -6.25 -7.20 -12.55
CA SER A 95 -7.12 -6.64 -13.61
C SER A 95 -8.01 -5.48 -13.12
N VAL A 96 -8.05 -5.23 -11.81
CA VAL A 96 -8.97 -4.27 -11.17
C VAL A 96 -8.89 -2.87 -11.76
N PRO A 97 -7.72 -2.28 -12.07
CA PRO A 97 -7.68 -0.95 -12.70
C PRO A 97 -8.28 -0.94 -14.11
N SER A 98 -8.07 -2.01 -14.88
CA SER A 98 -8.67 -2.18 -16.20
C SER A 98 -10.18 -2.32 -16.09
N GLU A 99 -10.67 -3.15 -15.17
CA GLU A 99 -12.11 -3.30 -14.90
C GLU A 99 -12.74 -1.96 -14.50
N ARG A 100 -12.11 -1.23 -13.57
CA ARG A 100 -12.59 0.11 -13.16
C ARG A 100 -12.64 1.08 -14.33
N LEU A 101 -11.66 1.03 -15.24
CA LEU A 101 -11.65 1.83 -16.46
C LEU A 101 -12.82 1.45 -17.38
N PHE A 102 -13.05 0.16 -17.60
CA PHE A 102 -14.16 -0.34 -18.42
C PHE A 102 -15.53 -0.05 -17.81
N SER A 103 -15.70 -0.14 -16.49
CA SER A 103 -16.94 0.26 -15.81
C SER A 103 -17.24 1.74 -16.02
N LYS A 104 -16.23 2.62 -15.89
CA LYS A 104 -16.40 4.05 -16.20
C LYS A 104 -16.76 4.29 -17.66
N ALA A 105 -16.12 3.56 -18.58
CA ALA A 105 -16.43 3.62 -20.00
C ALA A 105 -17.88 3.21 -20.28
N ALA A 106 -18.32 2.11 -19.68
CA ALA A 106 -19.70 1.62 -19.78
C ALA A 106 -20.70 2.65 -19.25
N GLN A 107 -20.38 3.32 -18.14
CA GLN A 107 -21.23 4.39 -17.59
C GLN A 107 -21.36 5.58 -18.55
N ILE A 108 -20.27 6.04 -19.16
CA ILE A 108 -20.30 7.14 -20.15
C ILE A 108 -21.19 6.78 -21.34
N VAL A 109 -21.04 5.56 -21.86
CA VAL A 109 -21.79 5.09 -23.03
C VAL A 109 -23.27 4.98 -22.69
N ASN A 110 -23.61 4.33 -21.57
CA ASN A 110 -24.98 3.96 -21.24
C ASN A 110 -25.82 5.10 -20.64
N GLN A 111 -25.24 5.96 -19.80
CA GLN A 111 -26.00 7.01 -19.07
C GLN A 111 -25.97 8.38 -19.73
N GLN A 112 -24.86 8.78 -20.38
CA GLN A 112 -24.70 10.16 -20.83
C GLN A 112 -24.79 10.35 -22.34
N ARG A 113 -24.37 9.38 -23.17
CA ARG A 113 -24.35 9.54 -24.64
C ARG A 113 -24.37 8.21 -25.42
N ASN A 114 -25.54 7.63 -25.63
CA ASN A 114 -25.74 6.37 -26.38
C ASN A 114 -25.32 6.37 -27.87
N ARG A 115 -24.87 7.50 -28.45
CA ARG A 115 -24.40 7.61 -29.86
C ARG A 115 -22.94 8.08 -29.97
N LEU A 116 -22.07 7.71 -29.03
CA LEU A 116 -20.66 8.08 -29.11
C LEU A 116 -19.85 7.11 -29.97
N LYS A 117 -19.04 7.64 -30.90
CA LYS A 117 -18.03 6.85 -31.62
C LYS A 117 -16.88 6.48 -30.66
N GLY A 118 -16.30 5.29 -30.78
CA GLY A 118 -15.21 4.80 -29.91
C GLY A 118 -14.01 5.76 -29.81
N LYS A 119 -13.63 6.43 -30.91
CA LYS A 119 -12.56 7.47 -30.89
C LYS A 119 -12.86 8.64 -29.96
N ARG A 120 -14.13 9.05 -29.84
CA ARG A 120 -14.55 10.13 -28.91
C ARG A 120 -14.60 9.63 -27.47
N LEU A 121 -14.96 8.36 -27.27
CA LEU A 121 -15.02 7.74 -25.95
C LEU A 121 -13.63 7.68 -25.31
N ASN A 122 -12.62 7.25 -26.08
CA ASN A 122 -11.23 7.21 -25.61
C ASN A 122 -10.73 8.59 -25.19
N LYS A 123 -11.03 9.64 -25.98
CA LYS A 123 -10.68 11.03 -25.62
C LYS A 123 -11.36 11.47 -24.32
N LEU A 124 -12.63 11.11 -24.14
CA LEU A 124 -13.38 11.47 -22.95
C LEU A 124 -12.89 10.73 -21.70
N LEU A 125 -12.57 9.43 -21.82
CA LEU A 125 -11.94 8.65 -20.76
C LEU A 125 -10.58 9.21 -20.35
N PHE A 126 -9.76 9.61 -21.34
CA PHE A 126 -8.49 10.26 -21.08
C PHE A 126 -8.67 11.59 -20.33
N LEU A 127 -9.56 12.47 -20.81
CA LEU A 127 -9.84 13.74 -20.12
C LEU A 127 -10.35 13.52 -18.69
N GLN A 128 -11.22 12.53 -18.48
CA GLN A 128 -11.71 12.17 -17.15
C GLN A 128 -10.62 11.63 -16.23
N SER A 129 -9.56 11.03 -16.78
CA SER A 129 -8.42 10.57 -15.98
C SER A 129 -7.54 11.72 -15.48
N LEU A 130 -7.64 12.91 -16.07
CA LEU A 130 -6.86 14.09 -15.70
C LEU A 130 -7.57 14.93 -14.63
N PRO A 131 -6.82 15.57 -13.71
CA PRO A 131 -7.38 16.60 -12.84
C PRO A 131 -8.02 17.74 -13.66
N LYS A 132 -9.15 18.28 -13.18
CA LYS A 132 -9.89 19.36 -13.86
C LYS A 132 -9.03 20.62 -14.10
N ALA A 133 -7.98 20.82 -13.31
CA ALA A 133 -7.03 21.92 -13.47
C ALA A 133 -6.31 21.89 -14.84
N HIS A 134 -6.21 20.73 -15.49
CA HIS A 134 -5.54 20.56 -16.79
C HIS A 134 -6.49 20.58 -17.99
N TRP A 135 -7.74 21.00 -17.82
CA TRP A 135 -8.77 20.98 -18.87
C TRP A 135 -8.89 22.31 -19.64
N VAL A 136 -7.97 23.25 -19.40
CA VAL A 136 -7.93 24.58 -20.04
C VAL A 136 -7.37 24.49 -21.46
#